data_AF-A0A3M1JUL9-F1
#
_entry.id   AF-A0A3M1JUL9-F1
#
_cell.length_a   1.000
_cell.length_b   1.000
_cell.length_c   1.000
_cell.angle_alpha   90.00
_cell.angle_beta   90.00
_cell.angle_gamma   90.00
#
_symmetry.space_group_name_H-M   'P 1'
#
loop_
_entity.id
_entity.type
_entity.pdbx_description
1 polymer ?
#
loop_
_entity_poly.entity_id
_entity_poly.type
_entity_poly.pdbx_seq_one_letter_code
_entity_poly.pdbx_strand_id
1 'polypeptide(L)'
;MRFSAEALLSALLEAAPRPTVQAPRDARGLYGLVDHHGDLRYIGSTSSTNQTFYERIHRRHRTGSEGMSHYFSQMYNTGRMWRDRKDARTKVDGDIAKALRNEFVVDHCRAVWLPLPDTADIAQLEAEVLALAPEHAIAWNRRRMQAYEEPADLVEATLRRLGWGGAKLAAIERQRLRFLASKSGPVAASTSEPTPVRQARVTPLPKGPFRFFALDVETANNDRGSICQIGVACVRPDNSIDTWVTYVDPQVNSWVFTYLHGISARTVQGAPTFAEVLPVLRDALMGATVYQHSGFDRSAVAAACGKCGQPVPQWDWRDSVHVARAAWPELRGNGGHGLANLKKHLGLVFDHHDAGEDARAAAEIVLHAERAQPVHAQDSGVMSQDVSAGDQSFDPIDDGEDLTSMSEPEAAPMPMRPIPNEDSGQLIGTTEITQGNIDNSHIYLRGFFEKFPADAIGGSNRASAASRKIAVDWGGGTVVMTDLDGTKRFFRKRGWIREFFERHGVRAGDKVTVEEIAPYTYRVAPQPRSK
;
A
#
# COMPACT_ATOMS: atom_id res chain seq x y z
N MET A 1 7.80 42.90 20.81
CA MET A 1 6.50 42.27 21.15
C MET A 1 6.77 40.99 21.93
N ARG A 2 5.89 40.59 22.85
CA ARG A 2 5.83 39.18 23.29
C ARG A 2 4.95 38.44 22.29
N PHE A 3 5.43 37.32 21.76
CA PHE A 3 4.57 36.39 21.03
C PHE A 3 3.95 35.45 22.06
N SER A 4 2.65 35.18 21.96
CA SER A 4 1.99 34.14 22.75
C SER A 4 1.67 32.94 21.85
N ALA A 5 1.62 31.74 22.42
CA ALA A 5 1.38 30.53 21.65
C ALA A 5 -0.04 30.51 21.03
N GLU A 6 -1.03 31.08 21.70
CA GLU A 6 -2.39 31.24 21.21
C GLU A 6 -2.43 32.12 19.95
N ALA A 7 -1.76 33.28 19.99
CA ALA A 7 -1.71 34.22 18.88
C ALA A 7 -0.91 33.66 17.68
N LEU A 8 0.17 32.91 17.94
CA LEU A 8 0.91 32.22 16.88
C LEU A 8 0.12 31.06 16.28
N LEU A 9 -0.67 30.34 17.07
CA LEU A 9 -1.54 29.26 16.59
C LEU A 9 -2.69 29.79 15.73
N SER A 10 -3.41 30.81 16.19
CA SER A 10 -4.45 31.52 15.42
C SER A 10 -3.88 32.03 14.10
N ALA A 11 -2.75 32.75 14.14
CA ALA A 11 -2.10 33.24 12.92
C ALA A 11 -1.55 32.14 11.99
N LEU A 12 -1.28 30.91 12.48
CA LEU A 12 -0.95 29.76 11.62
C LEU A 12 -2.20 29.14 10.98
N LEU A 13 -3.33 29.10 11.69
CA LEU A 13 -4.61 28.57 11.19
C LEU A 13 -5.28 29.52 10.19
N GLU A 14 -5.18 30.83 10.41
CA GLU A 14 -5.82 31.88 9.59
C GLU A 14 -4.97 32.33 8.40
N ALA A 15 -3.67 31.98 8.36
CA ALA A 15 -2.78 32.39 7.28
C ALA A 15 -3.14 31.76 5.93
N ALA A 16 -3.26 32.58 4.88
CA ALA A 16 -3.47 32.13 3.50
C ALA A 16 -2.39 31.11 3.05
N PRO A 17 -2.77 29.87 2.68
CA PRO A 17 -1.84 28.85 2.21
C PRO A 17 -1.20 29.21 0.86
N ARG A 18 0.13 29.21 0.81
CA ARG A 18 0.93 29.63 -0.35
C ARG A 18 1.71 28.47 -0.99
N PRO A 19 2.03 28.51 -2.30
CA PRO A 19 2.89 27.52 -2.94
C PRO A 19 4.26 27.42 -2.25
N THR A 20 4.74 26.19 -2.00
CA THR A 20 5.97 25.96 -1.21
C THR A 20 7.21 26.68 -1.73
N VAL A 21 7.28 26.97 -3.03
CA VAL A 21 8.40 27.68 -3.68
C VAL A 21 8.52 29.16 -3.26
N GLN A 22 7.43 29.75 -2.76
CA GLN A 22 7.37 31.13 -2.27
C GLN A 22 7.84 31.29 -0.81
N ALA A 23 8.20 30.19 -0.13
CA ALA A 23 8.73 30.24 1.22
C ALA A 23 10.02 31.10 1.29
N PRO A 24 10.17 32.03 2.26
CA PRO A 24 11.33 32.91 2.36
C PRO A 24 12.67 32.18 2.45
N ARG A 25 13.70 32.77 1.85
CA ARG A 25 15.06 32.20 1.78
C ARG A 25 15.98 32.70 2.89
N ASP A 26 15.50 33.68 3.63
CA ASP A 26 16.17 34.67 4.46
C ASP A 26 15.47 34.87 5.82
N ALA A 27 14.26 34.32 5.99
CA ALA A 27 13.50 34.38 7.24
C ALA A 27 13.36 33.01 7.93
N ARG A 28 13.15 33.08 9.24
CA ARG A 28 13.03 31.98 10.20
C ARG A 28 11.77 32.16 11.07
N GLY A 29 11.31 31.10 11.73
CA GLY A 29 10.17 31.13 12.65
C GLY A 29 9.38 29.82 12.64
N LEU A 30 8.04 29.92 12.72
CA LEU A 30 7.11 28.80 12.65
C LEU A 30 6.48 28.68 11.26
N TYR A 31 6.20 27.46 10.82
CA TYR A 31 5.49 27.18 9.57
C TYR A 31 4.51 26.02 9.71
N GLY A 32 3.53 26.04 8.82
CA GLY A 32 2.55 24.98 8.65
C GLY A 32 2.65 24.33 7.26
N LEU A 33 2.41 23.03 7.18
CA LEU A 33 2.25 22.32 5.90
C LEU A 33 0.78 21.98 5.68
N VAL A 34 0.29 22.30 4.49
CA VAL A 34 -1.12 22.20 4.11
C VAL A 34 -1.27 21.12 3.04
N ASP A 35 -2.22 20.22 3.25
CA ASP A 35 -2.43 19.03 2.40
C ASP A 35 -3.22 19.33 1.11
N HIS A 36 -3.59 18.28 0.38
CA HIS A 36 -4.28 18.40 -0.91
C HIS A 36 -5.79 18.67 -0.79
N HIS A 37 -6.35 18.67 0.42
CA HIS A 37 -7.71 19.15 0.71
C HIS A 37 -7.72 20.64 1.08
N GLY A 38 -6.55 21.23 1.38
CA GLY A 38 -6.42 22.62 1.83
C GLY A 38 -6.27 22.79 3.34
N ASP A 39 -6.22 21.69 4.10
CA ASP A 39 -6.11 21.71 5.56
C ASP A 39 -4.66 21.78 6.04
N LEU A 40 -4.41 22.55 7.11
CA LEU A 40 -3.18 22.46 7.90
C LEU A 40 -3.08 21.07 8.56
N ARG A 41 -1.91 20.41 8.44
CA ARG A 41 -1.67 19.05 9.00
C ARG A 41 -0.36 18.88 9.78
N TYR A 42 0.59 19.79 9.60
CA TYR A 42 1.85 19.81 10.35
C TYR A 42 2.18 21.23 10.77
N ILE A 43 2.56 21.42 12.02
CA ILE A 43 3.22 22.64 12.51
C ILE A 43 4.67 22.29 12.86
N GLY A 44 5.62 23.16 12.49
CA GLY A 44 7.00 23.02 12.93
C GLY A 44 7.83 24.28 12.76
N SER A 45 9.09 24.23 13.18
CA SER A 45 9.97 25.41 13.22
C SER A 45 11.26 25.31 12.42
N THR A 46 11.87 26.49 12.23
CA THR A 46 13.26 26.65 11.81
C THR A 46 14.14 27.12 12.98
N SER A 47 13.99 26.47 14.15
CA SER A 47 14.75 26.74 15.38
C SER A 47 16.28 26.69 15.24
N SER A 48 16.79 25.95 14.26
CA SER A 48 18.20 26.00 13.84
C SER A 48 18.49 27.28 13.04
N THR A 49 19.56 28.00 13.37
CA THR A 49 20.05 29.19 12.65
C THR A 49 20.37 28.90 11.17
N ASN A 50 20.91 27.71 10.89
CA ASN A 50 21.33 27.29 9.55
C ASN A 50 20.19 26.62 8.75
N GLN A 51 18.95 27.08 8.93
CA GLN A 51 17.75 26.62 8.20
C GLN A 51 16.76 27.78 8.04
N THR A 52 16.35 28.07 6.81
CA THR A 52 15.26 29.02 6.50
C THR A 52 13.99 28.32 6.03
N PHE A 53 12.87 29.05 5.94
CA PHE A 53 11.58 28.47 5.50
C PHE A 53 11.69 27.75 4.15
N TYR A 54 12.37 28.33 3.16
CA TYR A 54 12.59 27.70 1.85
C TYR A 54 13.32 26.35 1.96
N GLU A 55 14.38 26.29 2.77
CA GLU A 55 15.16 25.08 2.93
C GLU A 55 14.37 23.98 3.63
N ARG A 56 13.57 24.36 4.62
CA ARG A 56 12.77 23.41 5.39
C ARG A 56 11.54 22.95 4.61
N ILE A 57 10.70 23.87 4.15
CA ILE A 57 9.44 23.57 3.44
C ILE A 57 9.74 23.01 2.04
N HIS A 58 10.47 23.76 1.21
CA HIS A 58 10.60 23.44 -0.21
C HIS A 58 11.70 22.43 -0.51
N ARG A 59 12.89 22.53 0.12
CA ARG A 59 13.99 21.57 -0.12
C ARG A 59 13.88 20.28 0.68
N ARG A 60 13.44 20.33 1.94
CA ARG A 60 13.31 19.15 2.81
C ARG A 60 11.92 18.52 2.75
N HIS A 61 10.84 19.20 3.15
CA HIS A 61 9.51 18.57 3.20
C HIS A 61 9.00 18.12 1.84
N ARG A 62 9.09 18.96 0.78
CA ARG A 62 8.76 18.55 -0.61
C ARG A 62 9.81 17.59 -1.16
N THR A 63 11.01 18.05 -1.49
CA THR A 63 11.98 17.28 -2.32
C THR A 63 12.90 16.32 -1.57
N GLY A 64 12.72 16.13 -0.26
CA GLY A 64 13.55 15.25 0.57
C GLY A 64 13.40 13.75 0.24
N SER A 65 14.07 12.89 1.00
CA SER A 65 13.71 11.45 1.02
C SER A 65 12.54 11.20 1.96
N GLU A 66 11.92 10.04 1.81
CA GLU A 66 10.68 9.50 2.40
C GLU A 66 10.80 9.20 3.92
N GLY A 67 11.66 9.94 4.61
CA GLY A 67 12.08 9.71 5.99
C GLY A 67 11.39 10.63 7.01
N MET A 68 11.78 10.41 8.28
CA MET A 68 11.03 10.77 9.50
C MET A 68 10.61 12.24 9.68
N SER A 69 11.14 13.16 8.88
CA SER A 69 11.00 14.61 9.02
C SER A 69 10.65 15.34 7.71
N HIS A 70 10.27 14.61 6.65
CA HIS A 70 9.97 15.18 5.33
C HIS A 70 8.51 14.93 4.92
N TYR A 71 7.57 15.45 5.70
CA TYR A 71 6.16 15.05 5.64
C TYR A 71 5.50 14.98 4.26
N PHE A 72 5.61 15.95 3.35
CA PHE A 72 5.03 15.75 1.99
C PHE A 72 5.63 14.53 1.28
N SER A 73 6.96 14.40 1.31
CA SER A 73 7.66 13.22 0.76
C SER A 73 7.40 11.92 1.50
N GLN A 74 6.87 11.94 2.73
CA GLN A 74 6.49 10.75 3.48
C GLN A 74 5.01 10.39 3.27
N MET A 75 4.11 11.36 3.39
CA MET A 75 2.65 11.18 3.37
C MET A 75 2.12 10.85 1.96
N TYR A 76 2.80 11.31 0.90
CA TYR A 76 2.47 10.99 -0.50
C TYR A 76 3.39 9.93 -1.11
N ASN A 77 4.14 9.16 -0.31
CA ASN A 77 4.89 8.01 -0.82
C ASN A 77 3.94 6.81 -0.96
N THR A 78 3.07 6.86 -1.98
CA THR A 78 1.88 6.01 -2.12
C THR A 78 1.54 5.80 -3.60
N GLY A 79 1.02 4.63 -3.96
CA GLY A 79 0.65 4.25 -5.33
C GLY A 79 1.74 4.56 -6.37
N ARG A 80 1.37 5.23 -7.46
CA ARG A 80 2.26 5.68 -8.56
C ARG A 80 3.32 6.72 -8.12
N MET A 81 3.17 7.30 -6.93
CA MET A 81 4.15 8.19 -6.29
C MET A 81 5.07 7.46 -5.28
N TRP A 82 4.89 6.15 -5.10
CA TRP A 82 5.66 5.34 -4.15
C TRP A 82 7.08 5.06 -4.64
N ARG A 83 7.96 4.95 -3.65
CA ARG A 83 9.35 4.53 -3.79
C ARG A 83 9.77 3.82 -2.52
N ASP A 84 10.39 2.64 -2.65
CA ASP A 84 11.41 2.23 -1.67
C ASP A 84 12.78 2.76 -2.08
N ARG A 85 13.49 3.36 -1.12
CA ARG A 85 14.87 3.84 -1.29
C ARG A 85 15.90 2.75 -0.97
N LYS A 86 15.52 1.68 -0.26
CA LYS A 86 16.41 0.58 0.12
C LYS A 86 16.58 -0.42 -1.03
N ASP A 87 15.51 -0.75 -1.76
CA ASP A 87 15.58 -1.64 -2.92
C ASP A 87 16.14 -0.94 -4.17
N ALA A 88 17.43 -1.22 -4.45
CA ALA A 88 18.13 -0.75 -5.62
C ALA A 88 17.49 -1.20 -6.96
N ARG A 89 16.78 -2.33 -7.00
CA ARG A 89 16.10 -2.85 -8.20
C ARG A 89 14.99 -1.91 -8.68
N THR A 90 14.41 -1.11 -7.77
CA THR A 90 13.34 -0.15 -8.07
C THR A 90 13.86 1.25 -8.40
N LYS A 91 15.19 1.50 -8.32
CA LYS A 91 15.75 2.87 -8.30
C LYS A 91 15.32 3.73 -9.49
N VAL A 92 15.33 3.20 -10.71
CA VAL A 92 15.02 3.97 -11.93
C VAL A 92 13.56 4.43 -11.89
N ASP A 93 12.63 3.49 -11.77
CA ASP A 93 11.20 3.78 -11.68
C ASP A 93 10.87 4.63 -10.44
N GLY A 94 11.60 4.45 -9.32
CA GLY A 94 11.43 5.19 -8.06
C GLY A 94 12.03 6.59 -8.04
N ASP A 95 12.96 6.91 -8.94
CA ASP A 95 13.36 8.29 -9.23
C ASP A 95 12.27 9.01 -10.04
N ILE A 96 11.57 8.29 -10.94
CA ILE A 96 10.42 8.81 -11.72
C ILE A 96 9.19 9.01 -10.82
N ALA A 97 8.81 8.02 -10.00
CA ALA A 97 7.70 8.13 -9.05
C ALA A 97 7.93 9.24 -8.01
N LYS A 98 9.18 9.42 -7.54
CA LYS A 98 9.55 10.59 -6.72
C LYS A 98 9.41 11.91 -7.49
N ALA A 99 9.77 11.97 -8.76
CA ALA A 99 9.59 13.18 -9.57
C ALA A 99 8.10 13.54 -9.69
N LEU A 100 7.22 12.55 -9.91
CA LEU A 100 5.77 12.74 -9.91
C LEU A 100 5.27 13.29 -8.56
N ARG A 101 5.71 12.70 -7.45
CA ARG A 101 5.38 13.17 -6.10
C ARG A 101 5.81 14.60 -5.82
N ASN A 102 6.99 15.02 -6.29
CA ASN A 102 7.47 16.39 -6.12
C ASN A 102 6.57 17.42 -6.85
N GLU A 103 5.95 17.00 -7.94
CA GLU A 103 5.10 17.82 -8.81
C GLU A 103 3.64 17.84 -8.32
N PHE A 104 3.11 16.71 -7.85
CA PHE A 104 1.84 16.65 -7.12
C PHE A 104 1.82 17.64 -5.93
N VAL A 105 2.94 17.74 -5.21
CA VAL A 105 3.11 18.67 -4.07
C VAL A 105 3.28 20.14 -4.52
N VAL A 106 3.58 20.41 -5.79
CA VAL A 106 3.49 21.76 -6.38
C VAL A 106 2.04 22.10 -6.70
N ASP A 107 1.33 21.18 -7.35
CA ASP A 107 -0.02 21.43 -7.83
C ASP A 107 -1.03 21.53 -6.70
N HIS A 108 -1.01 20.59 -5.76
CA HIS A 108 -2.11 20.39 -4.81
C HIS A 108 -1.80 20.80 -3.36
N CYS A 109 -0.53 20.80 -2.93
CA CYS A 109 -0.15 21.09 -1.54
C CYS A 109 0.35 22.54 -1.33
N ARG A 110 0.20 23.09 -0.13
CA ARG A 110 0.55 24.48 0.20
C ARG A 110 1.30 24.57 1.54
N ALA A 111 1.74 25.76 1.92
CA ALA A 111 2.35 26.01 3.22
C ALA A 111 2.01 27.41 3.75
N VAL A 112 2.05 27.55 5.06
CA VAL A 112 1.91 28.83 5.80
C VAL A 112 3.18 29.08 6.60
N TRP A 113 3.50 30.33 6.92
CA TRP A 113 4.69 30.67 7.71
C TRP A 113 4.53 32.01 8.41
N LEU A 114 5.01 32.07 9.64
CA LEU A 114 5.08 33.24 10.52
C LEU A 114 6.56 33.53 10.82
N PRO A 115 7.15 34.58 10.19
CA PRO A 115 8.49 35.03 10.54
C PRO A 115 8.58 35.46 12.00
N LEU A 116 9.63 35.03 12.68
CA LEU A 116 9.99 35.42 14.04
C LEU A 116 11.40 36.02 14.04
N PRO A 117 11.69 37.04 14.87
CA PRO A 117 13.03 37.59 14.99
C PRO A 117 13.99 36.57 15.59
N ASP A 118 15.27 36.62 15.24
CA ASP A 118 16.31 35.70 15.75
C ASP A 118 16.51 35.78 17.28
N THR A 119 15.97 36.82 17.93
CA THR A 119 15.95 36.98 19.40
C THR A 119 14.83 36.19 20.10
N ALA A 120 13.91 35.55 19.37
CA ALA A 120 12.85 34.73 19.94
C ALA A 120 13.32 33.28 20.14
N ASP A 121 12.92 32.65 21.24
CA ASP A 121 13.09 31.20 21.38
C ASP A 121 12.04 30.46 20.51
N ILE A 122 12.41 30.27 19.25
CA ILE A 122 11.61 29.57 18.24
C ILE A 122 11.36 28.10 18.64
N ALA A 123 12.20 27.49 19.48
CA ALA A 123 12.03 26.10 19.93
C ALA A 123 11.03 25.99 21.10
N GLN A 124 11.08 26.91 22.06
CA GLN A 124 10.08 27.04 23.11
C GLN A 124 8.70 27.35 22.49
N LEU A 125 8.62 28.35 21.60
CA LEU A 125 7.36 28.72 20.94
C LEU A 125 6.80 27.58 20.06
N GLU A 126 7.65 26.76 19.42
CA GLU A 126 7.20 25.53 18.75
C GLU A 126 6.57 24.54 19.73
N ALA A 127 7.18 24.32 20.90
CA ALA A 127 6.66 23.40 21.91
C ALA A 127 5.32 23.88 22.52
N GLU A 128 5.20 25.17 22.81
CA GLU A 128 3.98 25.77 23.36
C GLU A 128 2.83 25.77 22.33
N VAL A 129 3.10 26.17 21.08
CA VAL A 129 2.08 26.10 19.99
C VAL A 129 1.63 24.65 19.75
N LEU A 130 2.55 23.68 19.78
CA LEU A 130 2.21 22.25 19.63
C LEU A 130 1.46 21.66 20.83
N ALA A 131 1.45 22.32 21.99
CA ALA A 131 0.64 21.92 23.14
C ALA A 131 -0.81 22.43 23.05
N LEU A 132 -1.04 23.54 22.32
CA LEU A 132 -2.36 24.14 22.12
C LEU A 132 -3.03 23.73 20.79
N ALA A 133 -2.26 23.24 19.82
CA ALA A 133 -2.75 23.00 18.46
C ALA A 133 -3.83 21.89 18.39
N PRO A 134 -4.94 22.12 17.66
CA PRO A 134 -6.00 21.12 17.50
C PRO A 134 -5.50 19.93 16.67
N GLU A 135 -6.02 18.73 16.94
CA GLU A 135 -5.41 17.49 16.43
C GLU A 135 -5.27 17.42 14.90
N HIS A 136 -6.23 17.98 14.16
CA HIS A 136 -6.18 18.03 12.69
C HIS A 136 -4.95 18.82 12.18
N ALA A 137 -4.61 19.93 12.84
CA ALA A 137 -3.51 20.83 12.47
C ALA A 137 -2.11 20.21 12.71
N ILE A 138 -2.06 19.15 13.53
CA ILE A 138 -0.84 18.43 13.91
C ILE A 138 -0.93 16.92 13.59
N ALA A 139 -1.85 16.49 12.71
CA ALA A 139 -2.06 15.09 12.38
C ALA A 139 -0.79 14.39 11.83
N TRP A 140 0.06 15.12 11.11
CA TRP A 140 1.36 14.62 10.64
C TRP A 140 2.46 14.71 11.73
N ASN A 141 2.35 15.62 12.71
CA ASN A 141 3.31 15.69 13.83
C ASN A 141 3.31 14.37 14.60
N ARG A 142 4.51 13.87 14.92
CA ARG A 142 4.71 12.56 15.58
C ARG A 142 4.04 11.36 14.85
N ARG A 143 3.53 11.54 13.62
CA ARG A 143 2.79 10.55 12.80
C ARG A 143 1.52 10.02 13.47
N ARG A 144 0.63 10.90 13.93
CA ARG A 144 -0.74 10.48 14.35
C ARG A 144 -1.55 9.92 13.17
N MET A 145 -1.32 10.43 11.97
CA MET A 145 -1.95 10.00 10.71
C MET A 145 -1.09 8.98 9.94
N GLN A 146 -1.75 8.03 9.26
CA GLN A 146 -1.10 7.21 8.23
C GLN A 146 -0.77 8.03 6.97
N ALA A 147 0.14 7.54 6.13
CA ALA A 147 0.31 8.10 4.78
C ALA A 147 -0.96 7.87 3.95
N TYR A 148 -1.32 8.83 3.10
CA TYR A 148 -2.53 8.77 2.29
C TYR A 148 -2.51 7.58 1.32
N GLU A 149 -3.69 7.13 0.91
CA GLU A 149 -3.83 6.43 -0.36
C GLU A 149 -3.52 7.36 -1.53
N GLU A 150 -3.35 6.84 -2.74
CA GLU A 150 -3.03 7.67 -3.90
C GLU A 150 -4.25 8.54 -4.28
N PRO A 151 -4.15 9.89 -4.29
CA PRO A 151 -5.26 10.75 -4.71
C PRO A 151 -5.38 10.75 -6.24
N ALA A 152 -5.90 9.65 -6.80
CA ALA A 152 -5.69 9.22 -8.18
C ALA A 152 -5.99 10.31 -9.23
N ASP A 153 -7.14 10.98 -9.16
CA ASP A 153 -7.53 12.05 -10.09
C ASP A 153 -6.62 13.29 -10.04
N LEU A 154 -6.00 13.55 -8.88
CA LEU A 154 -5.06 14.65 -8.70
C LEU A 154 -3.67 14.24 -9.23
N VAL A 155 -3.30 12.96 -9.08
CA VAL A 155 -2.15 12.39 -9.80
C VAL A 155 -2.40 12.41 -11.32
N GLU A 156 -3.61 12.14 -11.80
CA GLU A 156 -3.99 12.30 -13.20
C GLU A 156 -3.91 13.75 -13.67
N ALA A 157 -4.42 14.72 -12.89
CA ALA A 157 -4.27 16.15 -13.20
C ALA A 157 -2.79 16.56 -13.28
N THR A 158 -1.97 16.07 -12.34
CA THR A 158 -0.50 16.24 -12.35
C THR A 158 0.10 15.65 -13.63
N LEU A 159 -0.24 14.40 -13.99
CA LEU A 159 0.28 13.71 -15.18
C LEU A 159 -0.13 14.39 -16.50
N ARG A 160 -1.39 14.85 -16.59
CA ARG A 160 -1.91 15.60 -17.75
C ARG A 160 -1.18 16.93 -17.92
N ARG A 161 -0.91 17.67 -16.83
CA ARG A 161 -0.05 18.88 -16.88
C ARG A 161 1.38 18.56 -17.31
N LEU A 162 1.93 17.44 -16.84
CA LEU A 162 3.32 17.06 -17.10
C LEU A 162 3.58 16.49 -18.49
N GLY A 163 2.56 16.05 -19.22
CA GLY A 163 2.70 15.56 -20.61
C GLY A 163 3.67 14.38 -20.77
N TRP A 164 3.74 13.49 -19.77
CA TRP A 164 4.72 12.40 -19.75
C TRP A 164 4.40 11.28 -20.75
N GLY A 165 5.33 11.02 -21.67
CA GLY A 165 5.21 9.90 -22.61
C GLY A 165 5.25 8.51 -21.96
N GLY A 166 4.71 7.51 -22.66
CA GLY A 166 4.38 6.18 -22.14
C GLY A 166 5.47 5.45 -21.36
N ALA A 167 6.75 5.62 -21.69
CA ALA A 167 7.87 5.02 -20.96
C ALA A 167 7.93 5.45 -19.47
N LYS A 168 7.53 6.69 -19.15
CA LYS A 168 7.43 7.18 -17.77
C LYS A 168 6.14 6.73 -17.09
N LEU A 169 5.03 6.65 -17.84
CA LEU A 169 3.75 6.15 -17.32
C LEU A 169 3.85 4.67 -16.91
N ALA A 170 4.47 3.84 -17.76
CA ALA A 170 4.78 2.45 -17.44
C ALA A 170 5.74 2.31 -16.23
N ALA A 171 6.62 3.27 -15.99
CA ALA A 171 7.53 3.25 -14.85
C ALA A 171 6.82 3.53 -13.52
N ILE A 172 5.92 4.51 -13.47
CA ILE A 172 5.13 4.79 -12.26
C ILE A 172 4.11 3.69 -11.97
N GLU A 173 3.54 3.05 -13.00
CA GLU A 173 2.61 1.93 -12.79
C GLU A 173 3.34 0.69 -12.23
N ARG A 174 4.56 0.40 -12.70
CA ARG A 174 5.43 -0.60 -12.06
C ARG A 174 5.72 -0.29 -10.59
N GLN A 175 5.67 0.97 -10.15
CA GLN A 175 5.79 1.32 -8.72
C GLN A 175 4.47 1.20 -7.96
N ARG A 176 3.32 1.49 -8.57
CA ARG A 176 2.00 1.22 -7.98
C ARG A 176 1.81 -0.27 -7.66
N LEU A 177 2.14 -1.16 -8.61
CA LEU A 177 2.08 -2.61 -8.37
C LEU A 177 3.01 -3.06 -7.22
N ARG A 178 4.23 -2.50 -7.14
CA ARG A 178 5.16 -2.77 -6.03
C ARG A 178 4.68 -2.20 -4.69
N PHE A 179 4.02 -1.04 -4.70
CA PHE A 179 3.43 -0.45 -3.49
C PHE A 179 2.31 -1.33 -2.93
N LEU A 180 1.38 -1.78 -3.78
CA LEU A 180 0.29 -2.66 -3.39
C LEU A 180 0.84 -3.97 -2.77
N ALA A 181 1.80 -4.61 -3.45
CA ALA A 181 2.52 -5.78 -2.92
C ALA A 181 3.30 -5.51 -1.61
N SER A 182 3.63 -4.25 -1.29
CA SER A 182 4.26 -3.86 -0.02
C SER A 182 3.28 -3.47 1.09
N LYS A 183 2.01 -3.22 0.74
CA LYS A 183 0.91 -2.88 1.66
C LYS A 183 0.19 -4.12 2.18
N SER A 184 0.11 -5.18 1.37
CA SER A 184 -0.54 -6.45 1.72
C SER A 184 0.26 -7.30 2.72
N GLY A 185 0.30 -6.87 3.98
CA GLY A 185 0.39 -7.80 5.11
C GLY A 185 -1.00 -8.39 5.46
N PRO A 186 -1.11 -9.29 6.45
CA PRO A 186 -2.40 -9.85 6.90
C PRO A 186 -3.39 -8.77 7.39
N VAL A 187 -4.72 -8.99 7.22
CA VAL A 187 -5.74 -7.91 7.09
C VAL A 187 -6.91 -7.97 8.11
N ALA A 188 -7.48 -6.81 8.50
CA ALA A 188 -8.76 -6.59 9.23
C ALA A 188 -9.35 -5.15 8.97
N ALA A 189 -10.65 -4.84 9.26
CA ALA A 189 -11.39 -3.68 8.67
C ALA A 189 -12.62 -3.05 9.47
N SER A 190 -13.40 -2.12 8.83
CA SER A 190 -14.78 -1.55 9.13
C SER A 190 -14.96 -0.34 10.12
N THR A 191 -16.02 0.54 10.21
CA THR A 191 -17.23 1.02 9.43
C THR A 191 -17.98 2.23 10.13
N SER A 192 -18.61 3.23 9.44
CA SER A 192 -19.68 4.17 9.97
C SER A 192 -20.41 5.10 8.92
N GLU A 193 -21.69 5.55 9.10
CA GLU A 193 -22.71 5.91 8.03
C GLU A 193 -23.16 7.41 7.74
N PRO A 194 -24.05 7.72 6.73
CA PRO A 194 -24.55 9.07 6.32
C PRO A 194 -26.11 9.27 6.07
N THR A 195 -26.58 10.44 5.53
CA THR A 195 -27.97 10.73 5.00
C THR A 195 -28.06 12.13 4.31
N PRO A 196 -29.10 12.58 3.53
CA PRO A 196 -30.06 11.96 2.57
C PRO A 196 -29.97 12.52 1.09
N VAL A 197 -31.04 12.39 0.26
CA VAL A 197 -31.02 11.83 -1.13
C VAL A 197 -31.55 12.75 -2.27
N ARG A 198 -31.23 12.46 -3.56
CA ARG A 198 -31.83 13.07 -4.78
C ARG A 198 -31.85 12.14 -6.03
N GLN A 199 -32.99 12.02 -6.72
CA GLN A 199 -33.21 11.22 -7.96
C GLN A 199 -32.52 11.80 -9.22
N ALA A 200 -32.24 11.07 -10.33
CA ALA A 200 -31.94 9.65 -10.57
C ALA A 200 -31.20 9.53 -11.94
N ARG A 201 -30.26 8.58 -12.12
CA ARG A 201 -29.29 8.56 -13.27
C ARG A 201 -29.03 7.20 -13.94
N VAL A 202 -30.02 6.31 -14.05
CA VAL A 202 -29.81 4.95 -14.60
C VAL A 202 -29.96 4.94 -16.14
N THR A 203 -29.02 4.29 -16.83
CA THR A 203 -29.12 3.97 -18.26
C THR A 203 -29.99 2.71 -18.47
N PRO A 204 -30.91 2.69 -19.45
CA PRO A 204 -31.73 1.50 -19.72
C PRO A 204 -30.88 0.32 -20.23
N LEU A 205 -31.34 -0.90 -19.98
CA LEU A 205 -30.72 -2.10 -20.58
C LEU A 205 -30.93 -2.14 -22.12
N PRO A 206 -30.07 -2.87 -22.84
CA PRO A 206 -30.25 -3.16 -24.26
C PRO A 206 -31.61 -3.83 -24.54
N LYS A 207 -32.12 -3.68 -25.77
CA LYS A 207 -33.42 -4.25 -26.16
C LYS A 207 -33.26 -5.64 -26.80
N GLY A 208 -34.19 -6.53 -26.44
CA GLY A 208 -34.24 -7.92 -26.87
C GLY A 208 -34.79 -8.13 -28.28
N PRO A 209 -35.14 -9.37 -28.66
CA PRO A 209 -35.29 -10.54 -27.79
C PRO A 209 -33.96 -11.06 -27.23
N PHE A 210 -34.02 -11.61 -26.01
CA PHE A 210 -32.92 -12.31 -25.35
C PHE A 210 -33.32 -13.76 -25.05
N ARG A 211 -32.32 -14.63 -25.01
CA ARG A 211 -32.43 -16.06 -24.72
C ARG A 211 -32.23 -16.33 -23.22
N PHE A 212 -31.23 -15.70 -22.63
CA PHE A 212 -30.98 -15.66 -21.19
C PHE A 212 -30.10 -14.44 -20.87
N PHE A 213 -29.90 -14.17 -19.58
CA PHE A 213 -28.94 -13.19 -19.09
C PHE A 213 -27.91 -13.85 -18.17
N ALA A 214 -26.74 -13.23 -18.03
CA ALA A 214 -25.90 -13.44 -16.85
C ALA A 214 -25.71 -12.11 -16.12
N LEU A 215 -25.63 -12.16 -14.79
CA LEU A 215 -25.52 -10.99 -13.91
C LEU A 215 -24.46 -11.26 -12.84
N ASP A 216 -23.58 -10.29 -12.65
CA ASP A 216 -22.48 -10.29 -11.69
C ASP A 216 -22.45 -8.94 -10.94
N VAL A 217 -22.07 -8.92 -9.66
CA VAL A 217 -22.04 -7.69 -8.83
C VAL A 217 -20.78 -7.54 -7.99
N GLU A 218 -20.14 -6.38 -8.10
CA GLU A 218 -19.05 -5.98 -7.19
C GLU A 218 -19.62 -5.25 -5.97
N THR A 219 -19.06 -5.52 -4.79
CA THR A 219 -19.55 -4.98 -3.49
C THR A 219 -18.47 -4.15 -2.81
N ALA A 220 -18.81 -3.01 -2.21
CA ALA A 220 -17.83 -2.09 -1.63
C ALA A 220 -17.08 -2.69 -0.42
N ASN A 221 -17.74 -3.52 0.38
CA ASN A 221 -17.15 -4.19 1.54
C ASN A 221 -17.89 -5.50 1.91
N ASN A 222 -17.50 -6.12 3.02
CA ASN A 222 -18.03 -7.40 3.54
C ASN A 222 -19.58 -7.45 3.68
N ASP A 223 -20.25 -6.31 3.75
CA ASP A 223 -21.70 -6.22 3.67
C ASP A 223 -22.19 -6.55 2.25
N ARG A 224 -22.82 -7.72 2.10
CA ARG A 224 -23.37 -8.22 0.82
C ARG A 224 -24.35 -7.25 0.14
N GLY A 225 -25.01 -6.37 0.89
CA GLY A 225 -25.91 -5.36 0.33
C GLY A 225 -25.19 -4.09 -0.16
N SER A 226 -23.86 -4.02 -0.09
CA SER A 226 -23.05 -2.85 -0.49
C SER A 226 -22.67 -2.85 -1.98
N ILE A 227 -23.58 -3.28 -2.87
CA ILE A 227 -23.34 -3.34 -4.32
C ILE A 227 -22.89 -1.97 -4.86
N CYS A 228 -21.73 -1.94 -5.51
CA CYS A 228 -21.09 -0.75 -6.07
C CYS A 228 -20.95 -0.77 -7.60
N GLN A 229 -21.18 -1.94 -8.23
CA GLN A 229 -21.34 -2.09 -9.68
C GLN A 229 -22.24 -3.28 -9.97
N ILE A 230 -22.98 -3.23 -11.07
CA ILE A 230 -23.73 -4.35 -11.62
C ILE A 230 -23.38 -4.47 -13.10
N GLY A 231 -22.99 -5.68 -13.52
CA GLY A 231 -22.85 -6.05 -14.91
C GLY A 231 -23.96 -7.02 -15.33
N VAL A 232 -24.46 -6.86 -16.55
CA VAL A 232 -25.45 -7.76 -17.15
C VAL A 232 -25.03 -8.09 -18.59
N ALA A 233 -24.74 -9.37 -18.84
CA ALA A 233 -24.55 -9.90 -20.18
C ALA A 233 -25.92 -10.37 -20.73
N CYS A 234 -26.35 -9.76 -21.83
CA CYS A 234 -27.66 -9.97 -22.45
C CYS A 234 -27.48 -10.85 -23.70
N VAL A 235 -27.78 -12.15 -23.59
CA VAL A 235 -27.49 -13.14 -24.64
C VAL A 235 -28.69 -13.29 -25.57
N ARG A 236 -28.46 -13.19 -26.88
CA ARG A 236 -29.51 -13.28 -27.91
C ARG A 236 -29.73 -14.71 -28.44
N PRO A 237 -30.82 -14.96 -29.19
CA PRO A 237 -31.08 -16.26 -29.82
C PRO A 237 -29.99 -16.75 -30.81
N ASP A 238 -29.21 -15.84 -31.40
CA ASP A 238 -28.04 -16.15 -32.23
C ASP A 238 -26.75 -16.38 -31.41
N ASN A 239 -26.85 -16.27 -30.08
CA ASN A 239 -25.76 -16.31 -29.10
C ASN A 239 -24.78 -15.13 -29.18
N SER A 240 -25.16 -14.00 -29.81
CA SER A 240 -24.48 -12.72 -29.59
C SER A 240 -24.74 -12.20 -28.18
N ILE A 241 -23.81 -11.40 -27.64
CA ILE A 241 -23.86 -10.89 -26.26
C ILE A 241 -23.62 -9.38 -26.26
N ASP A 242 -24.64 -8.61 -25.86
CA ASP A 242 -24.46 -7.23 -25.40
C ASP A 242 -24.07 -7.25 -23.92
N THR A 243 -23.21 -6.32 -23.49
CA THR A 243 -22.93 -6.09 -22.06
C THR A 243 -23.49 -4.74 -21.66
N TRP A 244 -24.25 -4.70 -20.57
CA TRP A 244 -24.66 -3.48 -19.87
C TRP A 244 -23.96 -3.42 -18.51
N VAL A 245 -23.50 -2.24 -18.11
CA VAL A 245 -22.80 -2.01 -16.83
C VAL A 245 -23.30 -0.71 -16.23
N THR A 246 -23.48 -0.69 -14.92
CA THR A 246 -23.67 0.55 -14.17
C THR A 246 -22.89 0.53 -12.86
N TYR A 247 -22.31 1.67 -12.49
CA TYR A 247 -21.89 1.90 -11.11
C TYR A 247 -23.11 2.17 -10.25
N VAL A 248 -23.05 1.75 -9.00
CA VAL A 248 -24.12 1.91 -8.01
C VAL A 248 -23.54 2.66 -6.82
N ASP A 249 -24.25 3.64 -6.27
CA ASP A 249 -23.93 4.17 -4.94
C ASP A 249 -24.47 3.19 -3.88
N PRO A 250 -23.61 2.46 -3.14
CA PRO A 250 -24.02 1.54 -2.09
C PRO A 250 -24.45 2.26 -0.80
N GLN A 251 -24.27 3.59 -0.74
CA GLN A 251 -24.53 4.46 0.42
C GLN A 251 -23.74 4.06 1.69
N VAL A 252 -22.61 3.35 1.53
CA VAL A 252 -21.69 3.00 2.62
C VAL A 252 -20.42 3.83 2.58
N ASN A 253 -19.94 4.24 3.75
CA ASN A 253 -18.68 4.97 3.88
C ASN A 253 -17.46 4.05 4.10
N SER A 254 -17.67 2.74 4.24
CA SER A 254 -16.59 1.75 4.35
C SER A 254 -16.35 1.07 3.01
N TRP A 255 -15.11 1.13 2.55
CA TRP A 255 -14.66 0.55 1.29
C TRP A 255 -13.49 -0.36 1.59
N VAL A 256 -13.70 -1.66 1.39
CA VAL A 256 -12.74 -2.73 1.70
C VAL A 256 -12.31 -3.43 0.43
N PHE A 257 -13.23 -3.69 -0.51
CA PHE A 257 -12.94 -4.49 -1.70
C PHE A 257 -12.46 -3.67 -2.91
N THR A 258 -12.28 -2.36 -2.77
CA THR A 258 -11.62 -1.48 -3.77
C THR A 258 -10.23 -1.98 -4.23
N TYR A 259 -9.54 -2.86 -3.48
CA TYR A 259 -8.29 -3.49 -3.95
C TYR A 259 -8.50 -4.66 -4.93
N LEU A 260 -9.71 -5.25 -5.00
CA LEU A 260 -10.10 -6.26 -5.98
C LEU A 260 -10.49 -5.58 -7.30
N HIS A 261 -11.58 -4.80 -7.25
CA HIS A 261 -12.26 -4.26 -8.43
C HIS A 261 -11.93 -2.79 -8.75
N GLY A 262 -11.11 -2.11 -7.95
CA GLY A 262 -10.72 -0.71 -8.19
C GLY A 262 -11.83 0.33 -7.97
N ILE A 263 -13.07 -0.10 -7.72
CA ILE A 263 -14.23 0.77 -7.51
C ILE A 263 -14.23 1.28 -6.07
N SER A 264 -14.37 2.60 -5.94
CA SER A 264 -14.26 3.35 -4.69
C SER A 264 -15.46 4.26 -4.48
N ALA A 265 -15.58 4.85 -3.28
CA ALA A 265 -16.52 5.93 -2.97
C ALA A 265 -16.51 7.07 -4.01
N ARG A 266 -15.36 7.29 -4.67
CA ARG A 266 -15.20 8.30 -5.72
C ARG A 266 -15.67 7.81 -7.09
N THR A 267 -15.44 6.54 -7.41
CA THR A 267 -15.87 5.91 -8.67
C THR A 267 -17.39 5.93 -8.79
N VAL A 268 -18.10 5.78 -7.66
CA VAL A 268 -19.57 5.80 -7.58
C VAL A 268 -20.15 7.19 -7.25
N GLN A 269 -19.33 8.26 -7.25
CA GLN A 269 -19.77 9.58 -6.78
C GLN A 269 -20.83 10.19 -7.71
N GLY A 270 -22.09 10.18 -7.28
CA GLY A 270 -23.23 10.62 -8.10
C GLY A 270 -23.65 9.61 -9.18
N ALA A 271 -23.27 8.34 -8.99
CA ALA A 271 -23.94 7.17 -9.56
C ALA A 271 -25.34 7.00 -8.94
N PRO A 272 -26.27 6.27 -9.58
CA PRO A 272 -27.57 5.94 -9.00
C PRO A 272 -27.42 4.98 -7.80
N THR A 273 -28.28 5.11 -6.80
CA THR A 273 -28.40 4.13 -5.71
C THR A 273 -29.00 2.82 -6.20
N PHE A 274 -28.81 1.72 -5.47
CA PHE A 274 -29.42 0.43 -5.82
C PHE A 274 -30.95 0.50 -5.95
N ALA A 275 -31.61 1.35 -5.13
CA ALA A 275 -33.05 1.58 -5.19
C ALA A 275 -33.53 2.17 -6.53
N GLU A 276 -32.68 2.94 -7.19
CA GLU A 276 -32.97 3.57 -8.50
C GLU A 276 -32.65 2.63 -9.66
N VAL A 277 -31.64 1.75 -9.51
CA VAL A 277 -31.24 0.75 -10.52
C VAL A 277 -32.20 -0.45 -10.54
N LEU A 278 -32.71 -0.88 -9.39
CA LEU A 278 -33.53 -2.08 -9.25
C LEU A 278 -34.75 -2.13 -10.21
N PRO A 279 -35.53 -1.06 -10.47
CA PRO A 279 -36.61 -1.09 -11.45
C PRO A 279 -36.13 -1.45 -12.87
N VAL A 280 -35.01 -0.89 -13.31
CA VAL A 280 -34.47 -1.12 -14.68
C VAL A 280 -34.05 -2.58 -14.86
N LEU A 281 -33.47 -3.20 -13.83
CA LEU A 281 -33.16 -4.63 -13.82
C LEU A 281 -34.43 -5.49 -13.68
N ARG A 282 -35.36 -5.11 -12.80
CA ARG A 282 -36.61 -5.83 -12.53
C ARG A 282 -37.44 -5.98 -13.81
N ASP A 283 -37.59 -4.90 -14.57
CA ASP A 283 -38.41 -4.87 -15.78
C ASP A 283 -37.75 -5.61 -16.96
N ALA A 284 -36.41 -5.57 -17.06
CA ALA A 284 -35.67 -6.22 -18.15
C ALA A 284 -35.46 -7.73 -17.95
N LEU A 285 -35.35 -8.19 -16.70
CA LEU A 285 -35.06 -9.59 -16.34
C LEU A 285 -36.30 -10.39 -15.92
N MET A 286 -37.50 -9.79 -15.98
CA MET A 286 -38.74 -10.44 -15.55
C MET A 286 -39.06 -11.67 -16.39
N GLY A 287 -39.23 -12.83 -15.74
CA GLY A 287 -39.54 -14.09 -16.43
C GLY A 287 -38.39 -14.70 -17.22
N ALA A 288 -37.18 -14.12 -17.17
CA ALA A 288 -36.00 -14.65 -17.84
C ALA A 288 -35.13 -15.51 -16.89
N THR A 289 -34.40 -16.46 -17.46
CA THR A 289 -33.31 -17.16 -16.78
C THR A 289 -32.10 -16.24 -16.64
N VAL A 290 -31.58 -16.13 -15.41
CA VAL A 290 -30.44 -15.29 -15.04
C VAL A 290 -29.34 -16.16 -14.43
N TYR A 291 -28.20 -16.25 -15.11
CA TYR A 291 -27.02 -16.93 -14.60
C TYR A 291 -26.19 -16.02 -13.69
N GLN A 292 -25.74 -16.58 -12.57
CA GLN A 292 -24.67 -16.06 -11.72
C GLN A 292 -23.48 -17.01 -11.78
N HIS A 293 -22.35 -16.65 -11.17
CA HIS A 293 -21.19 -17.54 -11.04
C HIS A 293 -20.88 -17.78 -9.56
N SER A 294 -21.33 -18.93 -9.04
CA SER A 294 -21.63 -19.19 -7.63
C SER A 294 -22.94 -18.52 -7.15
N GLY A 295 -23.28 -18.70 -5.86
CA GLY A 295 -24.50 -18.15 -5.25
C GLY A 295 -24.37 -16.73 -4.68
N PHE A 296 -23.30 -16.00 -5.00
CA PHE A 296 -23.02 -14.70 -4.37
C PHE A 296 -24.00 -13.62 -4.81
N ASP A 297 -24.23 -13.47 -6.12
CA ASP A 297 -24.91 -12.32 -6.73
C ASP A 297 -26.39 -12.24 -6.34
N ARG A 298 -27.09 -13.38 -6.40
CA ARG A 298 -28.45 -13.52 -5.86
C ARG A 298 -28.54 -13.11 -4.39
N SER A 299 -27.53 -13.45 -3.61
CA SER A 299 -27.48 -13.14 -2.16
C SER A 299 -27.20 -11.66 -1.91
N ALA A 300 -26.35 -11.04 -2.73
CA ALA A 300 -26.05 -9.61 -2.70
C ALA A 300 -27.26 -8.78 -3.14
N VAL A 301 -27.90 -9.12 -4.26
CA VAL A 301 -29.14 -8.50 -4.76
C VAL A 301 -30.24 -8.58 -3.72
N ALA A 302 -30.43 -9.73 -3.05
CA ALA A 302 -31.42 -9.88 -1.99
C ALA A 302 -31.10 -8.99 -0.76
N ALA A 303 -29.84 -8.91 -0.34
CA ALA A 303 -29.41 -8.04 0.75
C ALA A 303 -29.60 -6.55 0.43
N ALA A 304 -29.26 -6.13 -0.79
CA ALA A 304 -29.43 -4.75 -1.25
C ALA A 304 -30.92 -4.37 -1.36
N CYS A 305 -31.78 -5.27 -1.83
CA CYS A 305 -33.24 -5.08 -1.79
C CYS A 305 -33.76 -4.88 -0.35
N GLY A 306 -33.26 -5.69 0.60
CA GLY A 306 -33.60 -5.57 2.02
C GLY A 306 -33.22 -4.20 2.59
N LYS A 307 -32.01 -3.70 2.27
CA LYS A 307 -31.54 -2.37 2.70
C LYS A 307 -32.43 -1.22 2.21
N CYS A 308 -32.86 -1.26 0.95
CA CYS A 308 -33.70 -0.19 0.38
C CYS A 308 -35.21 -0.43 0.56
N GLY A 309 -35.62 -1.40 1.38
CA GLY A 309 -37.03 -1.70 1.64
C GLY A 309 -37.82 -2.20 0.43
N GLN A 310 -37.13 -2.75 -0.59
CA GLN A 310 -37.74 -3.22 -1.83
C GLN A 310 -38.00 -4.73 -1.80
N PRO A 311 -39.07 -5.22 -2.46
CA PRO A 311 -39.26 -6.65 -2.65
C PRO A 311 -38.15 -7.21 -3.56
N VAL A 312 -37.55 -8.32 -3.11
CA VAL A 312 -36.56 -9.10 -3.87
C VAL A 312 -37.22 -9.61 -5.16
N PRO A 313 -36.64 -9.36 -6.35
CA PRO A 313 -37.23 -9.80 -7.61
C PRO A 313 -37.15 -11.33 -7.77
N GLN A 314 -38.23 -11.92 -8.28
CA GLN A 314 -38.32 -13.36 -8.56
C GLN A 314 -37.78 -13.66 -9.97
N TRP A 315 -36.46 -13.65 -10.12
CA TRP A 315 -35.77 -14.10 -11.34
C TRP A 315 -35.43 -15.60 -11.26
N ASP A 316 -35.39 -16.28 -12.41
CA ASP A 316 -34.97 -17.70 -12.49
C ASP A 316 -33.44 -17.81 -12.42
N TRP A 317 -32.92 -17.74 -11.19
CA TRP A 317 -31.49 -17.79 -10.90
C TRP A 317 -30.89 -19.18 -11.14
N ARG A 318 -29.89 -19.26 -12.03
CA ARG A 318 -29.08 -20.46 -12.29
C ARG A 318 -27.61 -20.17 -11.97
N ASP A 319 -26.84 -21.22 -11.68
CA ASP A 319 -25.42 -21.10 -11.35
C ASP A 319 -24.56 -21.75 -12.44
N SER A 320 -23.78 -20.92 -13.13
CA SER A 320 -22.87 -21.34 -14.20
C SER A 320 -21.75 -22.27 -13.71
N VAL A 321 -21.45 -22.30 -12.40
CA VAL A 321 -20.52 -23.29 -11.81
C VAL A 321 -21.06 -24.71 -11.93
N HIS A 322 -22.37 -24.92 -11.82
CA HIS A 322 -22.98 -26.24 -12.02
C HIS A 322 -22.93 -26.67 -13.49
N VAL A 323 -23.15 -25.73 -14.41
CA VAL A 323 -23.00 -25.95 -15.86
C VAL A 323 -21.55 -26.31 -16.19
N ALA A 324 -20.58 -25.54 -15.69
CA ALA A 324 -19.16 -25.79 -15.92
C ALA A 324 -18.67 -27.12 -15.31
N ARG A 325 -19.20 -27.52 -14.14
CA ARG A 325 -18.91 -28.84 -13.52
C ARG A 325 -19.44 -30.03 -14.33
N ALA A 326 -20.48 -29.83 -15.13
CA ALA A 326 -21.06 -30.85 -16.01
C ALA A 326 -20.38 -30.91 -17.38
N ALA A 327 -19.84 -29.78 -17.88
CA ALA A 327 -19.13 -29.72 -19.16
C ALA A 327 -17.63 -30.05 -19.07
N TRP A 328 -16.97 -29.69 -17.96
CA TRP A 328 -15.52 -29.86 -17.75
C TRP A 328 -15.21 -30.54 -16.40
N PRO A 329 -15.69 -31.77 -16.14
CA PRO A 329 -15.49 -32.45 -14.86
C PRO A 329 -14.01 -32.61 -14.47
N GLU A 330 -13.11 -32.68 -15.44
CA GLU A 330 -11.65 -32.81 -15.29
C GLU A 330 -10.96 -31.59 -14.65
N LEU A 331 -11.64 -30.45 -14.53
CA LEU A 331 -11.13 -29.29 -13.78
C LEU A 331 -11.31 -29.45 -12.26
N ARG A 332 -12.00 -30.49 -11.77
CA ARG A 332 -12.05 -30.82 -10.34
C ARG A 332 -10.64 -31.15 -9.84
N GLY A 333 -10.17 -30.40 -8.84
CA GLY A 333 -8.80 -30.49 -8.30
C GLY A 333 -7.74 -29.76 -9.12
N ASN A 334 -7.97 -29.51 -10.41
CA ASN A 334 -7.04 -28.83 -11.31
C ASN A 334 -7.40 -27.34 -11.49
N GLY A 335 -7.29 -26.57 -10.40
CA GLY A 335 -7.69 -25.15 -10.35
C GLY A 335 -9.19 -24.90 -10.19
N GLY A 336 -10.04 -25.90 -10.42
CA GLY A 336 -11.48 -25.84 -10.14
C GLY A 336 -12.30 -25.02 -11.14
N HIS A 337 -13.60 -24.89 -10.85
CA HIS A 337 -14.60 -24.24 -11.71
C HIS A 337 -14.81 -22.75 -11.38
N GLY A 338 -13.79 -22.07 -10.86
CA GLY A 338 -13.82 -20.64 -10.62
C GLY A 338 -13.55 -19.84 -11.91
N LEU A 339 -14.16 -18.66 -12.01
CA LEU A 339 -14.20 -17.86 -13.25
C LEU A 339 -12.82 -17.61 -13.87
N ALA A 340 -11.79 -17.32 -13.08
CA ALA A 340 -10.43 -17.10 -13.57
C ALA A 340 -9.80 -18.37 -14.21
N ASN A 341 -10.09 -19.57 -13.68
CA ASN A 341 -9.60 -20.81 -14.27
C ASN A 341 -10.39 -21.17 -15.54
N LEU A 342 -11.70 -20.88 -15.56
CA LEU A 342 -12.54 -21.10 -16.73
C LEU A 342 -12.25 -20.11 -17.87
N LYS A 343 -12.05 -18.80 -17.58
CA LYS A 343 -11.54 -17.80 -18.53
C LYS A 343 -10.26 -18.32 -19.20
N LYS A 344 -9.28 -18.77 -18.40
CA LYS A 344 -8.02 -19.36 -18.88
C LYS A 344 -8.20 -20.64 -19.70
N HIS A 345 -9.03 -21.58 -19.25
CA HIS A 345 -9.25 -22.86 -19.93
C HIS A 345 -9.96 -22.68 -21.29
N LEU A 346 -10.94 -21.78 -21.35
CA LEU A 346 -11.72 -21.47 -22.56
C LEU A 346 -11.02 -20.46 -23.50
N GLY A 347 -9.83 -19.96 -23.14
CA GLY A 347 -9.07 -18.99 -23.93
C GLY A 347 -9.67 -17.58 -23.96
N LEU A 348 -10.53 -17.25 -23.00
CA LEU A 348 -11.21 -15.96 -22.91
C LEU A 348 -10.27 -14.91 -22.34
N VAL A 349 -10.11 -13.79 -23.07
CA VAL A 349 -9.25 -12.67 -22.68
C VAL A 349 -10.13 -11.47 -22.34
N PHE A 350 -10.12 -11.15 -21.04
CA PHE A 350 -10.82 -10.05 -20.40
C PHE A 350 -9.89 -9.49 -19.33
N ASP A 351 -10.10 -8.26 -18.88
CA ASP A 351 -9.53 -7.86 -17.59
C ASP A 351 -10.28 -8.61 -16.45
N HIS A 352 -9.90 -8.33 -15.20
CA HIS A 352 -10.43 -9.02 -14.02
C HIS A 352 -11.05 -8.00 -13.06
N HIS A 353 -12.23 -8.32 -12.53
CA HIS A 353 -12.96 -7.47 -11.60
C HIS A 353 -13.59 -6.20 -12.23
N ASP A 354 -14.14 -6.36 -13.43
CA ASP A 354 -15.28 -5.56 -13.89
C ASP A 354 -16.50 -6.48 -14.02
N ALA A 355 -17.61 -6.13 -13.35
CA ALA A 355 -18.80 -6.95 -13.30
C ALA A 355 -19.41 -7.21 -14.71
N GLY A 356 -19.18 -6.32 -15.68
CA GLY A 356 -19.60 -6.52 -17.06
C GLY A 356 -18.82 -7.61 -17.78
N GLU A 357 -17.51 -7.67 -17.56
CA GLU A 357 -16.65 -8.74 -18.10
C GLU A 357 -16.82 -10.07 -17.38
N ASP A 358 -17.02 -10.05 -16.07
CA ASP A 358 -17.23 -11.27 -15.28
C ASP A 358 -18.64 -11.86 -15.52
N ALA A 359 -19.70 -11.03 -15.65
CA ALA A 359 -21.00 -11.46 -16.18
C ALA A 359 -20.90 -11.99 -17.62
N ARG A 360 -20.10 -11.34 -18.49
CA ARG A 360 -19.88 -11.82 -19.86
C ARG A 360 -19.21 -13.19 -19.89
N ALA A 361 -18.18 -13.41 -19.08
CA ALA A 361 -17.52 -14.71 -18.97
C ALA A 361 -18.47 -15.79 -18.44
N ALA A 362 -19.34 -15.47 -17.47
CA ALA A 362 -20.37 -16.40 -16.99
C ALA A 362 -21.37 -16.79 -18.10
N ALA A 363 -21.76 -15.86 -18.97
CA ALA A 363 -22.58 -16.15 -20.15
C ALA A 363 -21.83 -16.99 -21.21
N GLU A 364 -20.57 -16.67 -21.51
CA GLU A 364 -19.74 -17.42 -22.46
C GLU A 364 -19.46 -18.85 -21.97
N ILE A 365 -19.28 -19.06 -20.66
CA ILE A 365 -19.19 -20.40 -20.03
C ILE A 365 -20.42 -21.26 -20.34
N VAL A 366 -21.63 -20.70 -20.27
CA VAL A 366 -22.87 -21.44 -20.62
C VAL A 366 -22.87 -21.78 -22.12
N LEU A 367 -22.57 -20.82 -22.99
CA LEU A 367 -22.53 -21.03 -24.44
C LEU A 367 -21.43 -22.01 -24.88
N HIS A 368 -20.31 -22.08 -24.17
CA HIS A 368 -19.27 -23.08 -24.41
C HIS A 368 -19.66 -24.46 -23.89
N ALA A 369 -20.33 -24.54 -22.73
CA ALA A 369 -20.80 -25.82 -22.17
C ALA A 369 -21.85 -26.48 -23.07
N GLU A 370 -22.76 -25.71 -23.65
CA GLU A 370 -23.78 -26.16 -24.62
C GLU A 370 -23.18 -26.68 -25.93
N ARG A 371 -21.94 -26.29 -26.26
CA ARG A 371 -21.18 -26.81 -27.40
C ARG A 371 -20.28 -28.00 -27.03
N ALA A 372 -19.88 -28.10 -25.77
CA ALA A 372 -19.00 -29.14 -25.23
C ALA A 372 -19.77 -30.42 -24.86
N GLN A 373 -21.03 -30.29 -24.43
CA GLN A 373 -21.90 -31.47 -24.29
C GLN A 373 -22.23 -32.05 -25.67
N PRO A 374 -22.12 -33.38 -25.87
CA PRO A 374 -22.64 -34.02 -27.07
C PRO A 374 -24.14 -33.73 -27.18
N VAL A 375 -24.62 -33.48 -28.40
CA VAL A 375 -26.04 -33.25 -28.65
C VAL A 375 -26.82 -34.55 -28.48
N HIS A 376 -27.16 -34.88 -27.24
CA HIS A 376 -28.35 -35.67 -26.96
C HIS A 376 -29.54 -34.83 -27.42
N ALA A 377 -29.99 -35.12 -28.65
CA ALA A 377 -31.21 -34.56 -29.21
C ALA A 377 -32.36 -34.79 -28.21
N GLN A 378 -33.27 -33.81 -28.16
CA GLN A 378 -34.41 -33.83 -27.24
C GLN A 378 -35.22 -35.12 -27.41
N ASP A 379 -35.70 -35.66 -26.29
CA ASP A 379 -37.08 -36.12 -26.26
C ASP A 379 -37.79 -35.59 -25.02
N SER A 380 -39.08 -35.36 -25.19
CA SER A 380 -40.02 -34.78 -24.24
C SER A 380 -40.45 -35.77 -23.15
N GLY A 381 -40.22 -35.44 -21.89
CA GLY A 381 -40.61 -36.25 -20.73
C GLY A 381 -41.13 -35.40 -19.57
N VAL A 382 -42.44 -35.43 -19.33
CA VAL A 382 -43.12 -34.72 -18.22
C VAL A 382 -43.33 -35.69 -17.05
N MET A 383 -42.78 -35.40 -15.85
CA MET A 383 -43.47 -35.55 -14.54
C MET A 383 -42.62 -35.23 -13.28
N SER A 384 -43.08 -34.24 -12.52
CA SER A 384 -43.32 -34.18 -11.05
C SER A 384 -42.50 -34.97 -9.98
N GLN A 385 -42.20 -34.21 -8.90
CA GLN A 385 -42.15 -34.57 -7.45
C GLN A 385 -40.88 -35.15 -6.79
N ASP A 386 -40.52 -34.53 -5.64
CA ASP A 386 -40.14 -35.02 -4.29
C ASP A 386 -39.24 -36.28 -4.14
N VAL A 387 -38.39 -36.46 -3.10
CA VAL A 387 -38.42 -35.98 -1.70
C VAL A 387 -37.01 -35.93 -1.04
N SER A 388 -36.92 -35.26 0.12
CA SER A 388 -36.08 -35.55 1.31
C SER A 388 -34.54 -35.68 1.26
N ALA A 389 -33.89 -34.76 1.98
CA ALA A 389 -32.83 -34.91 2.98
C ALA A 389 -31.89 -36.15 2.99
N GLY A 390 -30.58 -35.86 3.11
CA GLY A 390 -29.55 -36.80 3.57
C GLY A 390 -28.37 -36.05 4.21
N ASP A 391 -28.15 -36.27 5.50
CA ASP A 391 -27.04 -35.73 6.29
C ASP A 391 -25.91 -36.76 6.40
N GLN A 392 -24.67 -36.39 6.05
CA GLN A 392 -23.46 -37.15 6.38
C GLN A 392 -22.25 -36.23 6.55
N SER A 393 -21.66 -36.29 7.75
CA SER A 393 -20.35 -35.76 8.11
C SER A 393 -19.20 -36.59 7.53
N PHE A 394 -18.02 -35.99 7.29
CA PHE A 394 -16.73 -36.69 7.39
C PHE A 394 -15.59 -35.76 7.81
N ASP A 395 -14.54 -36.35 8.35
CA ASP A 395 -13.53 -35.73 9.21
C ASP A 395 -12.34 -35.04 8.50
N PRO A 396 -11.58 -34.18 9.21
CA PRO A 396 -10.33 -33.59 8.71
C PRO A 396 -9.18 -34.62 8.68
N ILE A 397 -8.27 -34.46 7.73
CA ILE A 397 -7.01 -35.22 7.64
C ILE A 397 -5.85 -34.30 8.00
N ASP A 398 -5.14 -34.69 9.06
CA ASP A 398 -3.77 -34.28 9.38
C ASP A 398 -2.81 -35.29 8.74
N ASP A 399 -1.62 -34.85 8.32
CA ASP A 399 -0.47 -35.69 7.97
C ASP A 399 0.77 -34.80 7.79
N GLY A 400 1.88 -35.18 8.41
CA GLY A 400 3.14 -34.40 8.40
C GLY A 400 4.39 -35.26 8.35
N GLU A 401 5.49 -34.63 7.93
CA GLU A 401 6.83 -35.24 7.72
C GLU A 401 6.86 -36.26 6.54
N ASP A 402 7.91 -36.36 5.72
CA ASP A 402 9.26 -36.79 6.09
C ASP A 402 10.39 -36.09 5.27
N LEU A 403 11.63 -36.32 5.70
CA LEU A 403 12.89 -35.80 5.17
C LEU A 403 13.46 -36.70 4.06
N THR A 404 13.97 -36.11 2.97
CA THR A 404 15.05 -36.73 2.18
C THR A 404 16.08 -35.69 1.74
N SER A 405 17.35 -36.08 1.75
CA SER A 405 18.51 -35.25 1.40
C SER A 405 19.23 -35.79 0.17
N MET A 406 19.77 -34.91 -0.67
CA MET A 406 20.75 -35.24 -1.70
C MET A 406 21.88 -34.20 -1.71
N SER A 407 23.12 -34.68 -1.60
CA SER A 407 24.37 -33.95 -1.89
C SER A 407 24.63 -33.95 -3.41
N GLU A 408 25.44 -33.09 -4.03
CA GLU A 408 26.89 -32.80 -3.90
C GLU A 408 27.24 -31.56 -4.79
N PRO A 409 28.51 -31.08 -4.94
CA PRO A 409 29.75 -31.41 -4.24
C PRO A 409 30.44 -30.19 -3.56
N GLU A 410 31.51 -30.48 -2.81
CA GLU A 410 32.34 -29.51 -2.08
C GLU A 410 33.57 -29.03 -2.89
N ALA A 411 34.09 -27.84 -2.59
CA ALA A 411 35.37 -27.33 -3.10
C ALA A 411 36.32 -26.99 -1.94
N ALA A 412 37.55 -27.50 -2.01
CA ALA A 412 38.41 -27.68 -0.83
C ALA A 412 38.88 -26.38 -0.11
N PRO A 413 39.03 -26.41 1.23
CA PRO A 413 39.48 -25.27 2.02
C PRO A 413 41.01 -25.04 1.95
N MET A 414 41.42 -23.78 1.96
CA MET A 414 42.81 -23.38 2.21
C MET A 414 43.11 -23.31 3.73
N PRO A 415 44.33 -23.63 4.18
CA PRO A 415 44.61 -23.89 5.58
C PRO A 415 44.59 -22.63 6.47
N MET A 416 43.96 -22.76 7.64
CA MET A 416 44.09 -21.77 8.72
C MET A 416 45.53 -21.75 9.25
N ARG A 417 46.04 -20.55 9.54
CA ARG A 417 47.16 -20.36 10.47
C ARG A 417 46.61 -19.99 11.85
N PRO A 418 47.20 -20.47 12.96
CA PRO A 418 46.77 -20.07 14.30
C PRO A 418 47.04 -18.58 14.49
N ILE A 419 46.05 -17.86 15.05
CA ILE A 419 46.20 -16.48 15.47
C ILE A 419 46.88 -16.49 16.85
N PRO A 420 47.99 -15.75 17.08
CA PRO A 420 48.61 -15.67 18.40
C PRO A 420 47.72 -14.95 19.43
N ASN A 421 47.82 -15.37 20.69
CA ASN A 421 47.25 -14.63 21.82
C ASN A 421 48.09 -13.37 22.11
N GLU A 422 47.55 -12.18 21.79
CA GLU A 422 47.76 -10.96 22.58
C GLU A 422 46.42 -10.23 22.69
N ASP A 423 45.94 -9.98 23.91
CA ASP A 423 44.55 -9.60 24.18
C ASP A 423 44.44 -8.22 24.87
N SER A 424 44.90 -7.18 24.17
CA SER A 424 44.92 -5.79 24.66
C SER A 424 44.62 -4.78 23.55
N GLY A 425 43.42 -4.87 22.97
CA GLY A 425 42.92 -3.86 22.03
C GLY A 425 42.84 -2.47 22.67
N GLN A 426 43.28 -1.43 21.98
CA GLN A 426 43.20 -0.06 22.47
C GLN A 426 41.74 0.42 22.45
N LEU A 427 41.14 0.68 23.61
CA LEU A 427 39.77 1.20 23.69
C LEU A 427 39.64 2.56 22.99
N ILE A 428 38.99 2.56 21.83
CA ILE A 428 38.68 3.76 21.05
C ILE A 428 37.49 4.46 21.70
N GLY A 429 36.47 3.71 22.12
CA GLY A 429 35.43 4.25 22.99
C GLY A 429 34.27 3.30 23.22
N THR A 430 33.29 3.81 23.98
CA THR A 430 32.07 3.09 24.34
C THR A 430 30.86 3.91 23.91
N THR A 431 29.84 3.27 23.35
CA THR A 431 28.52 3.89 23.14
C THR A 431 27.45 3.15 23.91
N GLU A 432 26.44 3.88 24.37
CA GLU A 432 25.16 3.31 24.75
C GLU A 432 24.34 2.98 23.49
N ILE A 433 23.52 1.95 23.55
CA ILE A 433 22.63 1.48 22.49
C ILE A 433 21.22 1.96 22.80
N THR A 434 20.64 2.78 21.92
CA THR A 434 19.22 3.19 22.03
C THR A 434 18.29 2.20 21.33
N GLN A 435 16.99 2.23 21.59
CA GLN A 435 16.04 1.42 20.82
C GLN A 435 16.16 1.69 19.30
N GLY A 436 16.33 2.97 18.92
CA GLY A 436 16.53 3.36 17.52
C GLY A 436 17.83 2.83 16.88
N ASN A 437 18.84 2.45 17.68
CA ASN A 437 20.03 1.73 17.21
C ASN A 437 19.68 0.30 16.79
N ILE A 438 18.87 -0.40 17.59
CA ILE A 438 18.39 -1.77 17.35
C ILE A 438 17.48 -1.78 16.12
N ASP A 439 16.41 -0.95 16.12
CA ASP A 439 15.39 -0.88 15.06
C ASP A 439 15.97 -0.60 13.65
N ASN A 440 17.13 0.05 13.58
CA ASN A 440 17.80 0.47 12.35
C ASN A 440 19.18 -0.19 12.16
N SER A 441 19.49 -1.20 12.99
CA SER A 441 20.72 -2.00 12.99
C SER A 441 22.00 -1.17 12.82
N HIS A 442 22.25 -0.21 13.72
CA HIS A 442 23.45 0.63 13.65
C HIS A 442 24.01 0.96 15.03
N ILE A 443 25.34 1.09 15.14
CA ILE A 443 26.06 1.52 16.34
C ILE A 443 26.55 2.95 16.08
N TYR A 444 26.21 3.91 16.95
CA TYR A 444 26.74 5.27 16.85
C TYR A 444 28.15 5.35 17.42
N LEU A 445 29.04 6.05 16.72
CA LEU A 445 30.45 6.23 17.11
C LEU A 445 30.72 7.69 17.53
N ARG A 446 29.67 8.47 17.78
CA ARG A 446 29.69 9.95 17.76
C ARG A 446 30.70 10.61 18.70
N GLY A 447 30.93 10.01 19.88
CA GLY A 447 31.82 10.54 20.92
C GLY A 447 33.29 10.12 20.81
N PHE A 448 33.65 9.37 19.77
CA PHE A 448 35.02 8.90 19.52
C PHE A 448 35.31 8.76 18.01
N PHE A 449 34.54 9.44 17.16
CA PHE A 449 34.59 9.25 15.71
C PHE A 449 35.89 9.82 15.10
N GLU A 450 36.38 10.89 15.72
CA GLU A 450 37.62 11.60 15.37
C GLU A 450 38.90 10.84 15.80
N LYS A 451 38.77 9.63 16.38
CA LYS A 451 39.90 8.71 16.62
C LYS A 451 40.16 7.73 15.47
N PHE A 452 39.25 7.61 14.49
CA PHE A 452 39.44 6.72 13.35
C PHE A 452 40.30 7.37 12.24
N PRO A 453 41.07 6.61 11.45
CA PRO A 453 41.83 7.12 10.32
C PRO A 453 40.96 7.89 9.31
N ALA A 454 41.42 9.08 8.90
CA ALA A 454 40.66 9.98 8.02
C ALA A 454 40.39 9.37 6.63
N ASP A 455 41.28 8.53 6.11
CA ASP A 455 41.12 7.80 4.84
C ASP A 455 40.15 6.61 4.93
N ALA A 456 39.70 6.23 6.14
CA ALA A 456 38.61 5.29 6.40
C ALA A 456 37.24 5.98 6.60
N ILE A 457 37.19 7.32 6.61
CA ILE A 457 35.98 8.13 6.77
C ILE A 457 35.52 8.63 5.39
N GLY A 458 34.37 8.13 4.93
CA GLY A 458 33.74 8.57 3.69
C GLY A 458 32.58 9.55 3.93
N GLY A 459 32.02 10.06 2.85
CA GLY A 459 30.82 10.91 2.88
C GLY A 459 29.52 10.16 3.22
N SER A 460 28.40 10.86 3.13
CA SER A 460 27.07 10.43 3.59
C SER A 460 26.41 9.27 2.79
N ASN A 461 27.08 8.73 1.77
CA ASN A 461 26.54 7.71 0.86
C ASN A 461 27.65 6.81 0.27
N ARG A 462 27.26 5.71 -0.40
CA ARG A 462 28.17 4.66 -0.88
C ARG A 462 29.01 5.04 -2.12
N ALA A 463 28.62 6.08 -2.86
CA ALA A 463 29.43 6.62 -3.97
C ALA A 463 30.55 7.54 -3.46
N SER A 464 30.38 8.13 -2.28
CA SER A 464 31.46 8.76 -1.49
C SER A 464 31.94 7.84 -0.37
N ALA A 465 32.17 6.56 -0.67
CA ALA A 465 32.87 5.66 0.23
C ALA A 465 34.31 6.15 0.48
N ALA A 466 34.87 5.79 1.63
CA ALA A 466 36.25 6.14 1.96
C ALA A 466 37.26 5.43 1.04
N SER A 467 38.47 6.00 0.90
CA SER A 467 39.54 5.41 0.10
C SER A 467 40.06 4.09 0.68
N ARG A 468 39.96 3.91 2.00
CA ARG A 468 40.37 2.69 2.71
C ARG A 468 39.19 2.08 3.47
N LYS A 469 39.26 0.76 3.69
CA LYS A 469 38.32 0.01 4.53
C LYS A 469 39.02 -0.43 5.81
N ILE A 470 38.28 -0.41 6.89
CA ILE A 470 38.62 -1.05 8.15
C ILE A 470 38.08 -2.48 8.18
N ALA A 471 38.78 -3.35 8.89
CA ALA A 471 38.30 -4.65 9.32
C ALA A 471 37.54 -4.51 10.65
N VAL A 472 36.43 -5.22 10.79
CA VAL A 472 35.65 -5.26 12.04
C VAL A 472 35.43 -6.71 12.46
N ASP A 473 36.05 -7.11 13.57
CA ASP A 473 35.68 -8.28 14.34
C ASP A 473 34.56 -7.92 15.34
N TRP A 474 33.65 -8.86 15.55
CA TRP A 474 32.45 -8.71 16.35
C TRP A 474 32.00 -10.04 16.99
N GLY A 475 32.90 -11.04 17.04
CA GLY A 475 32.57 -12.39 17.53
C GLY A 475 31.71 -13.21 16.56
N GLY A 476 31.62 -12.79 15.30
CA GLY A 476 30.75 -13.38 14.27
C GLY A 476 31.24 -14.68 13.63
N GLY A 477 32.54 -14.98 13.74
CA GLY A 477 33.22 -16.03 12.96
C GLY A 477 33.75 -15.55 11.60
N THR A 478 33.31 -14.38 11.10
CA THR A 478 33.91 -13.72 9.93
C THR A 478 34.08 -12.21 10.15
N VAL A 479 35.24 -11.69 9.71
CA VAL A 479 35.63 -10.28 9.85
C VAL A 479 35.02 -9.42 8.74
N VAL A 480 34.44 -8.27 9.09
CA VAL A 480 33.66 -7.44 8.16
C VAL A 480 34.48 -6.24 7.66
N MET A 481 34.83 -6.25 6.38
CA MET A 481 35.47 -5.09 5.73
C MET A 481 34.45 -3.97 5.42
N THR A 482 34.55 -2.82 6.08
CA THR A 482 33.66 -1.65 5.93
C THR A 482 34.42 -0.33 5.89
N ASP A 483 33.79 0.76 5.47
CA ASP A 483 34.22 2.13 5.76
C ASP A 483 33.24 2.81 6.75
N LEU A 484 33.49 4.07 7.09
CA LEU A 484 32.68 4.89 8.01
C LEU A 484 31.90 5.99 7.28
N ASP A 485 30.69 6.32 7.74
CA ASP A 485 29.90 7.46 7.24
C ASP A 485 30.18 8.71 8.10
N GLY A 486 30.97 9.65 7.58
CA GLY A 486 31.40 10.85 8.30
C GLY A 486 30.28 11.84 8.64
N THR A 487 29.11 11.74 8.01
CA THR A 487 27.95 12.59 8.32
C THR A 487 27.11 12.00 9.45
N LYS A 488 26.99 10.67 9.52
CA LYS A 488 26.15 9.98 10.52
C LYS A 488 26.95 9.40 11.69
N ARG A 489 28.28 9.36 11.57
CA ARG A 489 29.24 8.84 12.54
C ARG A 489 28.91 7.41 12.98
N PHE A 490 28.93 6.49 12.01
CA PHE A 490 28.74 5.05 12.23
C PHE A 490 29.47 4.18 11.18
N PHE A 491 29.52 2.86 11.42
CA PHE A 491 29.93 1.87 10.42
C PHE A 491 28.96 1.87 9.21
N ARG A 492 29.49 1.89 7.97
CA ARG A 492 28.64 1.96 6.77
C ARG A 492 27.96 0.63 6.45
N LYS A 493 28.67 -0.51 6.52
CA LYS A 493 28.06 -1.85 6.47
C LYS A 493 27.40 -2.17 7.81
N ARG A 494 26.19 -2.74 7.73
CA ARG A 494 25.32 -2.96 8.91
C ARG A 494 24.70 -4.35 9.05
N GLY A 495 24.85 -5.24 8.06
CA GLY A 495 24.22 -6.58 8.13
C GLY A 495 24.61 -7.34 9.40
N TRP A 496 25.91 -7.33 9.71
CA TRP A 496 26.47 -7.89 10.94
C TRP A 496 25.98 -7.25 12.24
N ILE A 497 25.53 -5.98 12.23
CA ILE A 497 25.13 -5.28 13.47
C ILE A 497 23.83 -5.85 14.01
N ARG A 498 22.92 -6.29 13.13
CA ARG A 498 21.70 -6.98 13.55
C ARG A 498 22.05 -8.30 14.25
N GLU A 499 22.84 -9.13 13.58
CA GLU A 499 23.25 -10.43 14.12
C GLU A 499 24.10 -10.29 15.39
N PHE A 500 24.95 -9.26 15.48
CA PHE A 500 25.69 -8.91 16.70
C PHE A 500 24.75 -8.60 17.87
N PHE A 501 23.69 -7.80 17.67
CA PHE A 501 22.71 -7.50 18.71
C PHE A 501 21.92 -8.75 19.12
N GLU A 502 21.49 -9.57 18.15
CA GLU A 502 20.74 -10.80 18.39
C GLU A 502 21.59 -11.85 19.13
N ARG A 503 22.82 -12.11 18.65
CA ARG A 503 23.78 -13.07 19.23
C ARG A 503 24.19 -12.73 20.68
N HIS A 504 24.33 -11.44 21.00
CA HIS A 504 24.72 -10.99 22.35
C HIS A 504 23.54 -10.52 23.22
N GLY A 505 22.29 -10.65 22.74
CA GLY A 505 21.09 -10.27 23.49
C GLY A 505 20.98 -8.78 23.87
N VAL A 506 21.57 -7.90 23.05
CA VAL A 506 21.75 -6.46 23.34
C VAL A 506 20.41 -5.71 23.34
N ARG A 507 20.18 -4.90 24.37
CA ARG A 507 18.94 -4.15 24.60
C ARG A 507 19.21 -2.64 24.65
N ALA A 508 18.13 -1.85 24.62
CA ALA A 508 18.24 -0.41 24.86
C ALA A 508 18.79 -0.15 26.28
N GLY A 509 19.79 0.73 26.39
CA GLY A 509 20.53 1.02 27.63
C GLY A 509 21.79 0.17 27.83
N ASP A 510 22.00 -0.89 27.04
CA ASP A 510 23.28 -1.62 27.05
C ASP A 510 24.40 -0.79 26.40
N LYS A 511 25.65 -1.11 26.76
CA LYS A 511 26.84 -0.44 26.23
C LYS A 511 27.65 -1.38 25.35
N VAL A 512 28.28 -0.83 24.32
CA VAL A 512 29.13 -1.53 23.35
C VAL A 512 30.47 -0.82 23.27
N THR A 513 31.57 -1.56 23.43
CA THR A 513 32.94 -1.07 23.25
C THR A 513 33.38 -1.21 21.79
N VAL A 514 34.30 -0.33 21.39
CA VAL A 514 35.06 -0.45 20.15
C VAL A 514 36.53 -0.28 20.48
N GLU A 515 37.33 -1.28 20.15
CA GLU A 515 38.77 -1.39 20.45
C GLU A 515 39.55 -1.53 19.13
N GLU A 516 40.71 -0.89 18.99
CA GLU A 516 41.63 -1.15 17.87
C GLU A 516 42.61 -2.26 18.27
N ILE A 517 42.53 -3.40 17.59
CA ILE A 517 43.34 -4.60 17.87
C ILE A 517 44.54 -4.74 16.92
N ALA A 518 44.50 -4.06 15.77
CA ALA A 518 45.62 -3.84 14.87
C ALA A 518 45.28 -2.63 13.97
N PRO A 519 46.25 -1.99 13.28
CA PRO A 519 45.96 -0.85 12.42
C PRO A 519 44.80 -1.10 11.45
N TYR A 520 43.79 -0.24 11.46
CA TYR A 520 42.54 -0.36 10.67
C TYR A 520 41.69 -1.59 11.01
N THR A 521 41.91 -2.24 12.16
CA THR A 521 41.25 -3.49 12.55
C THR A 521 40.66 -3.35 13.95
N TYR A 522 39.34 -3.37 14.04
CA TYR A 522 38.61 -3.05 15.26
C TYR A 522 37.81 -4.24 15.78
N ARG A 523 37.84 -4.46 17.09
CA ARG A 523 36.96 -5.39 17.81
C ARG A 523 35.76 -4.61 18.34
N VAL A 524 34.57 -5.19 18.22
CA VAL A 524 33.31 -4.62 18.73
C VAL A 524 32.64 -5.65 19.64
N ALA A 525 32.43 -5.29 20.91
CA ALA A 525 31.94 -6.21 21.95
C ALA A 525 30.87 -5.55 22.83
N PRO A 526 29.92 -6.32 23.40
CA PRO A 526 29.07 -5.81 24.47
C PRO A 526 29.92 -5.54 25.71
N GLN A 527 29.73 -4.39 26.36
CA GLN A 527 30.34 -4.14 27.66
C GLN A 527 29.62 -5.01 28.71
N PRO A 528 30.34 -5.76 29.56
CA PRO A 528 29.71 -6.53 30.63
C PRO A 528 28.88 -5.62 31.54
N ARG A 529 27.62 -6.01 31.80
CA ARG A 529 26.79 -5.33 32.81
C ARG A 529 27.45 -5.51 34.18
N SER A 530 27.68 -4.42 34.89
CA SER A 530 28.01 -4.46 36.31
C SER A 530 26.90 -5.22 37.07
N LYS A 531 27.31 -6.14 37.94
CA LYS A 531 26.42 -6.80 38.91
C LYS A 531 26.11 -5.88 40.09
#